data_AF-U1T7E6-F1
#
_entry.id   AF-U1T7E6-F1
#
_cell.length_a   1.000
_cell.length_b   1.000
_cell.length_c   1.000
_cell.angle_alpha   90.00
_cell.angle_beta   90.00
_cell.angle_gamma   90.00
#
_symmetry.space_group_name_H-M   'P 1'
#
loop_
_entity.id
_entity.type
_entity.pdbx_description
1 polymer ?
#
loop_
_entity_poly.entity_id
_entity_poly.type
_entity_poly.pdbx_seq_one_letter_code
_entity_poly.pdbx_strand_id
1 'polypeptide(L)'
;MLRLLLVSGGALMTKDRLLELGWPQGEVAEESLTRCIYSLRKYLGADKGFIKTIYGRGYRFICPVSTVSGCAEQVCSACGHVSQGVLKRG
;
A
#
# COMPACT_ATOMS: atom_id res chain seq x y z
N MET A 1 8.46 0.69 -0.51
CA MET A 1 7.70 1.26 -1.64
C MET A 1 6.20 0.98 -1.61
N LEU A 2 5.72 -0.25 -1.83
CA LEU A 2 4.28 -0.55 -1.93
C LEU A 2 3.46 -0.01 -0.74
N ARG A 3 3.97 -0.14 0.49
CA ARG A 3 3.33 0.41 1.69
C ARG A 3 3.10 1.92 1.62
N LEU A 4 4.02 2.69 1.04
CA LEU A 4 3.87 4.14 0.89
C LEU A 4 2.75 4.49 -0.09
N LEU A 5 2.66 3.74 -1.21
CA LEU A 5 1.57 3.88 -2.17
C LEU A 5 0.21 3.49 -1.55
N LEU A 6 0.18 2.44 -0.73
CA LEU A 6 -1.00 1.98 0.00
C LEU A 6 -1.45 3.01 1.05
N VAL A 7 -0.53 3.54 1.85
CA VAL A 7 -0.79 4.59 2.87
C VAL A 7 -1.36 5.85 2.22
N SER A 8 -0.93 6.15 0.99
CA SER A 8 -1.45 7.28 0.23
C SER A 8 -2.91 7.10 -0.21
N GLY A 9 -3.49 5.89 -0.12
CA GLY A 9 -4.90 5.64 -0.42
C GLY A 9 -5.32 6.01 -1.84
N GLY A 10 -4.37 6.04 -2.77
CA GLY A 10 -4.56 6.50 -4.14
C GLY A 10 -4.40 8.01 -4.38
N ALA A 11 -3.78 8.72 -3.44
CA ALA A 11 -3.21 10.03 -3.69
C ALA A 11 -1.99 9.95 -4.62
N LEU A 12 -1.68 11.07 -5.29
CA LEU A 12 -0.49 11.21 -6.12
C LEU A 12 0.75 11.32 -5.22
N MET A 13 1.67 10.38 -5.35
CA MET A 13 2.99 10.44 -4.74
C MET A 13 4.00 10.97 -5.74
N THR A 14 4.66 12.07 -5.39
CA THR A 14 5.72 12.63 -6.21
C THR A 14 6.95 11.73 -6.19
N LYS A 15 7.71 11.76 -7.28
CA LYS A 15 8.94 10.97 -7.43
C LYS A 15 9.92 11.23 -6.29
N ASP A 16 10.12 12.51 -5.98
CA ASP A 16 11.01 12.99 -4.93
C ASP A 16 10.63 12.45 -3.55
N ARG A 17 9.35 12.58 -3.18
CA ARG A 17 8.82 12.07 -1.92
C ARG A 17 8.90 10.55 -1.80
N LEU A 18 8.77 9.82 -2.92
CA LEU A 18 8.98 8.37 -2.93
C LEU A 18 10.46 8.03 -2.69
N LEU A 19 11.38 8.76 -3.32
CA LEU A 19 12.81 8.55 -3.10
C LEU A 19 13.18 8.85 -1.64
N GLU A 20 12.72 9.97 -1.10
CA GLU A 20 12.97 10.38 0.29
C GLU A 20 12.40 9.39 1.32
N LEU A 21 11.11 9.03 1.20
CA LEU A 21 10.46 8.12 2.16
C LEU A 21 10.86 6.65 1.97
N GLY A 22 11.28 6.28 0.76
CA GLY A 22 11.69 4.92 0.43
C GLY A 22 13.11 4.60 0.81
N TRP A 23 13.99 5.60 0.64
CA TRP A 23 15.43 5.49 0.82
C TRP A 23 15.98 6.74 1.52
N PRO A 24 15.69 6.90 2.82
CA PRO A 24 16.13 8.07 3.57
C PRO A 24 17.66 8.17 3.77
N GLN A 25 18.42 7.13 3.42
CA GLN A 25 19.86 7.00 3.70
C GLN A 25 20.68 6.55 2.48
N GLY A 26 20.11 6.54 1.26
CA GLY A 26 20.80 6.04 0.08
C GLY A 26 20.68 6.99 -1.10
N GLU A 27 21.79 7.23 -1.80
CA GLU A 27 21.84 7.83 -3.13
C GLU A 27 21.20 6.87 -4.14
N VAL A 28 19.88 6.72 -4.05
CA VAL A 28 19.13 5.81 -4.89
C VAL A 28 18.57 6.60 -6.06
N ALA A 29 19.10 6.33 -7.24
CA ALA A 29 18.65 6.95 -8.48
C ALA A 29 17.23 6.49 -8.87
N GLU A 30 16.60 7.27 -9.74
CA GLU A 30 15.25 7.04 -10.27
C GLU A 30 15.04 5.65 -10.89
N GLU A 31 16.13 5.02 -11.34
CA GLU A 31 16.16 3.65 -11.84
C GLU A 31 15.62 2.65 -10.84
N SER A 32 15.96 2.79 -9.56
CA SER A 32 15.56 1.87 -8.50
C SER A 32 14.08 2.02 -8.18
N LEU A 33 13.57 3.25 -8.19
CA LEU A 33 12.14 3.51 -8.07
C LEU A 33 11.39 2.85 -9.23
N THR A 34 11.87 3.05 -10.46
CA THR A 34 11.27 2.47 -11.67
C THR A 34 11.25 0.94 -11.61
N ARG A 35 12.35 0.32 -11.15
CA ARG A 35 12.45 -1.13 -10.99
C ARG A 35 11.53 -1.66 -9.89
N CYS A 36 11.42 -0.95 -8.77
CA CYS A 36 10.45 -1.26 -7.72
C CYS A 36 9.01 -1.23 -8.27
N ILE A 37 8.64 -0.18 -9.00
CA ILE A 37 7.31 -0.05 -9.61
C ILE A 37 7.06 -1.17 -10.61
N TYR A 38 8.05 -1.52 -11.43
CA TYR A 38 7.95 -2.62 -12.40
C TYR A 38 7.71 -3.97 -11.71
N SER A 39 8.50 -4.29 -10.69
CA SER A 39 8.31 -5.51 -9.89
C SER A 39 6.92 -5.52 -9.25
N LEU A 40 6.47 -4.41 -8.68
CA LEU A 40 5.13 -4.31 -8.09
C LEU A 40 4.02 -4.55 -9.12
N ARG A 41 4.12 -3.99 -10.34
CA ARG A 41 3.14 -4.30 -11.40
C ARG A 41 3.12 -5.78 -11.74
N LYS A 42 4.27 -6.43 -11.79
CA LYS A 42 4.37 -7.87 -12.05
C LYS A 42 3.68 -8.69 -10.95
N TYR A 43 3.91 -8.36 -9.68
CA TYR A 43 3.32 -9.08 -8.55
C TYR A 43 1.83 -8.78 -8.34
N LEU A 44 1.40 -7.54 -8.53
CA LEU A 44 -0.01 -7.15 -8.38
C LEU A 44 -0.87 -7.65 -9.55
N GLY A 45 -0.25 -7.98 -10.69
CA GLY A 45 -0.93 -8.35 -11.92
C GLY A 45 -0.87 -7.18 -12.90
N ALA A 46 -0.01 -7.32 -13.91
CA ALA A 46 0.38 -6.24 -14.82
C ALA A 46 -0.80 -5.61 -15.59
N ASP A 47 -1.89 -6.36 -15.74
CA ASP A 47 -3.02 -6.03 -16.61
C ASP A 47 -4.07 -5.10 -15.96
N LYS A 48 -4.16 -5.10 -14.63
CA LYS A 48 -5.25 -4.38 -13.93
C LYS A 48 -4.95 -2.91 -13.64
N GLY A 49 -3.84 -2.38 -14.13
CA GLY A 49 -3.54 -0.95 -14.05
C GLY A 49 -3.35 -0.39 -12.63
N PHE A 50 -3.00 -1.19 -11.62
CA PHE A 50 -2.93 -0.74 -10.22
C PHE A 50 -2.13 0.55 -9.96
N ILE A 51 -1.08 0.81 -10.73
CA ILE A 51 -0.19 1.97 -10.56
C ILE A 51 -0.16 2.78 -11.86
N LYS A 52 -0.73 3.98 -11.83
CA LYS A 52 -0.70 4.96 -12.92
C LYS A 52 0.52 5.88 -12.76
N THR A 53 1.35 5.96 -13.78
CA THR A 53 2.46 6.92 -13.83
C THR A 53 1.94 8.23 -14.43
N ILE A 54 2.17 9.35 -13.74
CA ILE A 54 1.92 10.70 -14.25
C ILE A 54 3.25 11.30 -14.64
N TYR A 55 3.48 11.44 -15.95
CA TYR A 55 4.73 11.98 -16.48
C TYR A 55 5.03 13.36 -15.86
N GLY A 56 6.26 13.53 -15.37
CA GLY A 56 6.71 14.77 -14.74
C GLY A 56 6.19 15.05 -13.32
N ARG A 57 5.28 14.23 -12.76
CA ARG A 57 4.77 14.43 -11.38
C ARG A 57 5.13 13.27 -10.46
N GLY A 58 4.92 12.03 -10.89
CA GLY A 58 5.18 10.85 -10.05
C GLY A 58 4.21 9.70 -10.32
N TYR A 59 3.83 9.00 -9.26
CA TYR A 59 3.07 7.76 -9.33
C TYR A 59 1.80 7.85 -8.50
N ARG A 60 0.70 7.31 -9.04
CA ARG A 60 -0.59 7.25 -8.36
C ARG A 60 -1.06 5.80 -8.28
N PHE A 61 -1.42 5.36 -7.08
CA PHE A 61 -2.10 4.10 -6.91
C PHE A 61 -3.58 4.30 -7.27
N ILE A 62 -4.13 3.56 -8.24
CA ILE A 62 -5.53 3.76 -8.67
C ILE A 62 -6.47 2.64 -8.24
N CYS A 63 -5.93 1.55 -7.70
CA CYS A 63 -6.77 0.51 -7.13
C CYS A 63 -7.30 0.94 -5.76
N PRO A 64 -8.59 0.71 -5.47
CA PRO A 64 -9.14 0.94 -4.15
C PRO A 64 -8.41 0.09 -3.12
N VAL A 65 -7.73 0.75 -2.18
CA VAL A 65 -7.09 0.11 -1.05
C VAL A 65 -8.11 0.11 0.08
N SER A 66 -8.70 -1.04 0.34
CA SER A 66 -9.45 -1.22 1.59
C SER A 66 -8.44 -1.60 2.67
N THR A 67 -8.21 -0.70 3.62
CA THR A 67 -7.62 -1.11 4.88
C THR A 67 -8.62 -2.04 5.52
N VAL A 68 -8.35 -3.34 5.47
CA VAL A 68 -8.96 -4.27 6.41
C VAL A 68 -8.45 -3.86 7.77
N SER A 69 -9.17 -2.95 8.41
CA SER A 69 -9.19 -2.87 9.86
C SER A 69 -9.84 -4.18 10.27
N GLY A 70 -9.02 -5.25 10.26
CA GLY A 70 -9.39 -6.50 10.85
C GLY A 70 -9.82 -6.14 12.25
N CYS A 71 -11.11 -6.36 12.51
CA CYS A 71 -11.83 -6.21 13.75
C CYS A 71 -11.04 -5.45 14.81
N ALA A 72 -11.45 -4.22 15.12
CA ALA A 72 -11.16 -3.62 16.41
C ALA A 72 -11.22 -4.75 17.44
N GLU A 73 -10.09 -5.04 18.07
CA GLU A 73 -10.01 -6.00 19.15
C GLU A 73 -10.94 -5.44 20.23
N GLN A 74 -12.23 -5.79 20.14
CA GLN A 74 -13.23 -5.46 21.11
C GLN A 74 -12.95 -6.38 22.29
N VAL A 75 -11.90 -6.02 23.02
CA VAL A 75 -11.76 -6.40 24.41
C VAL A 75 -12.92 -5.71 25.11
N CYS A 76 -13.93 -6.48 25.50
CA CYS A 76 -14.98 -5.97 26.36
C CYS A 76 -14.33 -5.41 27.63
N SER A 77 -14.44 -4.10 27.86
CA SER A 77 -13.80 -3.41 28.99
C SER A 77 -14.27 -3.93 30.36
N ALA A 78 -15.32 -4.77 30.40
CA ALA A 78 -15.82 -5.39 31.62
C ALA A 78 -15.25 -6.80 31.92
N CYS A 79 -14.70 -7.54 30.94
CA CYS A 79 -14.30 -8.94 31.17
C CYS A 79 -13.04 -9.44 30.43
N GLY A 80 -12.42 -8.65 29.54
CA GLY A 80 -11.08 -8.96 29.02
C GLY A 80 -10.95 -10.17 28.07
N HIS A 81 -12.04 -10.80 27.64
CA HIS A 81 -11.98 -12.01 26.80
C HIS A 81 -12.37 -11.75 25.35
N VAL A 82 -11.51 -12.16 24.40
CA VAL A 82 -11.79 -12.23 22.96
C VAL A 82 -12.44 -13.57 22.65
N SER A 83 -13.68 -13.56 22.18
CA SER A 83 -14.35 -14.77 21.68
C SER A 83 -14.25 -14.82 20.16
N GLN A 84 -13.45 -15.75 19.62
CA GLN A 84 -13.44 -16.07 18.19
C GLN A 84 -14.77 -16.72 17.82
N GLY A 85 -15.69 -15.95 17.23
CA GLY A 85 -16.88 -16.49 16.59
C GLY A 85 -16.51 -17.25 15.31
N VAL A 86 -16.46 -18.58 15.40
CA VAL A 86 -16.43 -19.46 14.22
C VAL A 86 -17.74 -19.30 13.44
N LEU A 87 -17.66 -18.69 12.26
CA LEU A 87 -18.77 -18.55 11.32
C LEU A 87 -19.17 -19.93 10.77
N LYS A 88 -20.22 -20.54 11.33
CA LYS A 88 -20.89 -21.69 10.71
C LYS A 88 -21.73 -21.19 9.53
N ARG A 89 -21.36 -21.59 8.30
CA ARG A 89 -22.22 -21.50 7.12
C ARG A 89 -23.15 -22.72 7.10
N GLY A 90 -24.45 -22.47 7.05
CA GLY A 90 -25.48 -23.47 6.74
C GLY A 90 -25.61 -23.70 5.24
#